data_AF-A0A6A0H5I4-F1
#
_entry.id   AF-A0A6A0H5I4-F1
#
_cell.length_a   1.000
_cell.length_b   1.000
_cell.length_c   1.000
_cell.angle_alpha   90.00
_cell.angle_beta   90.00
_cell.angle_gamma   90.00
#
_symmetry.space_group_name_H-M   'P 1'
#
loop_
_entity.id
_entity.type
_entity.pdbx_description
1 polymer ?
#
loop_
_entity_poly.entity_id
_entity_poly.type
_entity_poly.pdbx_seq_one_letter_code
_entity_poly.pdbx_strand_id
1 'polypeptide(L)'
;MDMFYTCKTAVPEWFANRDPDEPKMRELLQMGLFLPLPDLDPQGRQIVIIRTCGHDPHTTGIEKVFKATHMISDIMCDEIETLSITGFTQILDMAGGSLAHNLQMTPAVAKKAMTVWQ
;
A
#
# COMPACT_ATOMS: atom_id res chain seq x y z
N MET A 1 15.53 0.78 -13.07
CA MET A 1 14.56 -0.10 -13.75
C MET A 1 14.71 -1.56 -13.30
N ASP A 2 15.93 -2.10 -13.21
CA ASP A 2 16.16 -3.51 -12.80
C ASP A 2 15.54 -3.88 -11.45
N MET A 3 15.65 -3.00 -10.46
CA MET A 3 15.06 -3.23 -9.13
C MET A 3 13.53 -3.29 -9.17
N PHE A 4 12.87 -2.46 -9.99
CA PHE A 4 11.41 -2.45 -10.12
C PHE A 4 10.87 -3.82 -10.58
N TYR A 5 11.45 -4.38 -11.64
CA TYR A 5 11.05 -5.70 -12.13
C TYR A 5 11.48 -6.83 -11.18
N THR A 6 12.61 -6.67 -10.49
CA THR A 6 13.08 -7.64 -9.48
C THR A 6 12.11 -7.71 -8.29
N CYS A 7 11.68 -6.57 -7.75
CA CYS A 7 10.75 -6.53 -6.63
C CYS A 7 9.38 -7.12 -7.01
N LYS A 8 8.86 -6.83 -8.22
CA LYS A 8 7.59 -7.39 -8.70
C LYS A 8 7.63 -8.92 -8.86
N THR A 9 8.78 -9.49 -9.23
CA THR A 9 8.95 -10.94 -9.36
C THR A 9 9.30 -11.62 -8.03
N ALA A 10 9.99 -10.94 -7.13
CA ALA A 10 10.37 -11.47 -5.81
C ALA A 10 9.21 -11.52 -4.80
N VAL A 11 8.17 -10.69 -4.99
CA VAL A 11 7.02 -10.58 -4.07
C VAL A 11 5.68 -10.78 -4.83
N PRO A 12 5.47 -11.94 -5.48
CA PRO A 12 4.29 -12.19 -6.31
C PRO A 12 2.97 -12.11 -5.53
N GLU A 13 2.98 -12.36 -4.22
CA GLU A 13 1.83 -12.19 -3.34
C GLU A 13 1.33 -10.75 -3.29
N TRP A 14 2.18 -9.76 -3.57
CA TRP A 14 1.77 -8.35 -3.68
C TRP A 14 1.48 -7.96 -5.12
N PHE A 15 2.21 -8.49 -6.09
CA PHE A 15 2.22 -7.97 -7.47
C PHE A 15 1.49 -8.83 -8.52
N ALA A 16 1.19 -10.09 -8.24
CA ALA A 16 0.45 -10.98 -9.15
C ALA A 16 -1.04 -11.10 -8.76
N ASN A 17 -1.89 -11.48 -9.73
CA ASN A 17 -3.33 -11.71 -9.55
C ASN A 17 -4.02 -10.54 -8.82
N ARG A 18 -4.05 -9.39 -9.49
CA ARG A 18 -4.57 -8.11 -8.99
C ARG A 18 -5.88 -7.75 -9.68
N ASP A 19 -6.85 -8.65 -9.60
CA ASP A 19 -8.18 -8.40 -10.13
C ASP A 19 -8.96 -7.48 -9.14
N PRO A 20 -9.26 -6.22 -9.51
CA PRO A 20 -10.04 -5.34 -8.64
C PRO A 20 -11.48 -5.84 -8.44
N ASP A 21 -11.96 -6.73 -9.32
CA ASP A 21 -13.30 -7.27 -9.28
C ASP A 21 -13.43 -8.54 -8.43
N GLU A 22 -12.31 -9.12 -7.98
CA GLU A 22 -12.30 -10.19 -6.98
C GLU A 22 -13.01 -9.70 -5.70
N PRO A 23 -14.00 -10.44 -5.15
CA PRO A 23 -14.82 -9.96 -4.03
C PRO A 23 -14.00 -9.43 -2.84
N LYS A 24 -12.94 -10.14 -2.43
CA LYS A 24 -12.12 -9.72 -1.30
C LYS A 24 -11.23 -8.52 -1.63
N MET A 25 -10.74 -8.41 -2.87
CA MET A 25 -9.95 -7.25 -3.28
C MET A 25 -10.83 -6.00 -3.36
N ARG A 26 -12.02 -6.12 -3.96
CA ARG A 26 -13.01 -5.04 -4.02
C ARG A 26 -13.36 -4.51 -2.62
N GLU A 27 -13.58 -5.41 -1.67
CA GLU A 27 -13.83 -5.07 -0.26
C GLU A 27 -12.68 -4.21 0.31
N LEU A 28 -11.43 -4.64 0.14
CA LEU A 28 -10.26 -3.94 0.66
C LEU A 28 -10.01 -2.58 0.00
N LEU A 29 -10.25 -2.48 -1.31
CA LEU A 29 -10.16 -1.21 -2.05
C LEU A 29 -11.22 -0.22 -1.56
N GLN A 30 -12.45 -0.70 -1.33
CA GLN A 30 -13.57 0.13 -0.82
C GLN A 30 -13.38 0.57 0.63
N MET A 31 -12.60 -0.16 1.44
CA MET A 31 -12.26 0.26 2.82
C MET A 31 -11.41 1.53 2.88
N GLY A 32 -10.76 1.93 1.77
CA GLY A 32 -9.94 3.14 1.72
C GLY A 32 -8.67 3.02 2.57
N LEU A 33 -7.95 1.91 2.44
CA LEU A 33 -6.71 1.66 3.20
C LEU A 33 -5.52 2.52 2.71
N PHE A 34 -5.57 2.97 1.46
CA PHE A 34 -4.59 3.88 0.84
C PHE A 34 -5.36 4.96 0.08
N LEU A 35 -5.21 6.22 0.50
CA LEU A 35 -6.02 7.34 0.03
C LEU A 35 -5.13 8.51 -0.41
N PRO A 36 -4.84 8.63 -1.72
CA PRO A 36 -4.27 9.85 -2.28
C PRO A 36 -5.27 11.01 -2.12
N LEU A 37 -4.84 12.12 -1.54
CA LEU A 37 -5.66 13.31 -1.36
C LEU A 37 -5.61 14.21 -2.60
N PRO A 38 -6.65 15.01 -2.88
CA PRO A 38 -6.61 15.95 -4.01
C PRO A 38 -5.60 17.08 -3.81
N ASP A 39 -5.29 17.42 -2.56
CA ASP A 39 -4.40 18.51 -2.22
C ASP A 39 -2.93 18.05 -2.10
N LEU A 40 -2.03 18.95 -2.49
CA LEU A 40 -0.59 18.80 -2.31
C LEU A 40 -0.15 19.44 -0.99
N ASP A 41 0.98 18.97 -0.45
CA ASP A 41 1.60 19.64 0.69
C ASP A 41 2.30 20.96 0.26
N PRO A 42 2.78 21.79 1.21
CA PRO A 42 3.45 23.06 0.88
C PRO A 42 4.74 22.92 0.06
N GLN A 43 5.27 21.70 -0.10
CA GLN A 43 6.43 21.40 -0.94
C GLN A 43 6.01 20.86 -2.32
N GLY A 44 4.72 20.84 -2.64
CA GLY A 44 4.17 20.34 -3.90
C GLY A 44 4.17 18.83 -4.01
N ARG A 45 4.26 18.10 -2.89
CA ARG A 45 4.26 16.63 -2.86
C ARG A 45 2.84 16.11 -2.72
N GLN A 46 2.55 15.00 -3.39
CA GLN A 46 1.26 14.31 -3.26
C GLN A 46 1.04 13.84 -1.83
N ILE A 47 -0.12 14.08 -1.22
CA ILE A 47 -0.41 13.58 0.13
C ILE A 47 -1.14 12.24 0.03
N VAL A 48 -0.74 11.28 0.85
CA VAL A 48 -1.39 9.97 0.96
C VAL A 48 -1.67 9.66 2.43
N ILE A 49 -2.92 9.30 2.74
CA ILE A 49 -3.29 8.71 4.04
C ILE A 49 -3.28 7.19 3.91
N ILE A 50 -2.59 6.51 4.82
CA ILE A 50 -2.56 5.05 4.92
C ILE A 50 -3.21 4.66 6.24
N ARG A 51 -4.36 3.98 6.17
CA ARG A 51 -5.12 3.51 7.33
C ARG A 51 -4.67 2.09 7.67
N THR A 52 -3.54 1.98 8.37
CA THR A 52 -2.79 0.72 8.56
C THR A 52 -3.59 -0.36 9.28
N CYS A 53 -4.52 0.04 10.15
CA CYS A 53 -5.34 -0.84 10.99
C CYS A 53 -6.83 -0.78 10.63
N GLY A 54 -7.17 -0.40 9.38
CA GLY A 54 -8.55 -0.31 8.91
C GLY A 54 -9.21 -1.65 8.56
N HIS A 55 -8.46 -2.75 8.54
CA HIS A 55 -8.95 -4.10 8.23
C HIS A 55 -9.15 -4.91 9.50
N ASP A 56 -9.92 -6.00 9.42
CA ASP A 56 -9.98 -6.98 10.52
C ASP A 56 -8.78 -7.96 10.41
N PRO A 57 -7.85 -7.97 11.39
CA PRO A 57 -6.64 -8.77 11.35
C PRO A 57 -6.88 -10.27 11.64
N HIS A 58 -8.10 -10.66 12.03
CA HIS A 58 -8.43 -12.07 12.24
C HIS A 58 -8.97 -12.74 10.97
N THR A 59 -9.53 -11.95 10.05
CA THR A 59 -10.11 -12.45 8.78
C THR A 59 -9.28 -12.06 7.56
N THR A 60 -8.45 -11.02 7.67
CA THR A 60 -7.65 -10.50 6.57
C THR A 60 -6.18 -10.43 6.96
N GLY A 61 -5.33 -11.12 6.18
CA GLY A 61 -3.88 -11.04 6.34
C GLY A 61 -3.27 -9.83 5.64
N ILE A 62 -2.18 -9.32 6.20
CA ILE A 62 -1.50 -8.09 5.78
C ILE A 62 -1.02 -8.14 4.34
N GLU A 63 -0.69 -9.32 3.80
CA GLU A 63 -0.26 -9.46 2.41
C GLU A 63 -1.36 -9.03 1.42
N LYS A 64 -2.65 -9.25 1.75
CA LYS A 64 -3.78 -8.78 0.93
C LYS A 64 -3.96 -7.26 1.02
N VAL A 65 -3.70 -6.70 2.21
CA VAL A 65 -3.71 -5.25 2.43
C VAL A 65 -2.60 -4.61 1.61
N PHE A 66 -1.37 -5.12 1.68
CA PHE A 66 -0.27 -4.65 0.83
C PHE A 66 -0.59 -4.78 -0.66
N LYS A 67 -1.19 -5.88 -1.10
CA LYS A 67 -1.63 -6.01 -2.49
C LYS A 67 -2.58 -4.86 -2.88
N ALA A 68 -3.62 -4.60 -2.09
CA ALA A 68 -4.58 -3.53 -2.35
C ALA A 68 -3.93 -2.14 -2.35
N THR A 69 -3.05 -1.85 -1.37
CA THR A 69 -2.36 -0.56 -1.30
C THR A 69 -1.46 -0.34 -2.51
N HIS A 70 -0.70 -1.36 -2.94
CA HIS A 70 0.18 -1.24 -4.10
C HIS A 70 -0.57 -1.16 -5.43
N MET A 71 -1.80 -1.69 -5.52
CA MET A 71 -2.65 -1.47 -6.71
C MET A 71 -2.97 0.01 -6.87
N ILE A 72 -3.33 0.70 -5.79
CA ILE A 72 -3.60 2.14 -5.81
C ILE A 72 -2.31 2.94 -6.01
N SER A 73 -1.20 2.55 -5.36
CA SER A 73 0.10 3.20 -5.56
C SER A 73 0.58 3.13 -7.01
N ASP A 74 0.41 1.99 -7.69
CA ASP A 74 0.82 1.85 -9.10
C ASP A 74 0.02 2.81 -10.00
N ILE A 75 -1.31 2.91 -9.80
CA ILE A 75 -2.15 3.89 -10.52
C ILE A 75 -1.73 5.32 -10.21
N MET A 76 -1.47 5.63 -8.93
CA MET A 76 -1.01 6.95 -8.50
C MET A 76 0.31 7.34 -9.17
N CYS A 77 1.25 6.39 -9.31
CA CYS A 77 2.52 6.61 -10.01
C CYS A 77 2.34 6.86 -11.51
N ASP A 78 1.34 6.24 -12.14
CA ASP A 78 1.07 6.39 -13.57
C ASP A 78 0.28 7.67 -13.88
N GLU A 79 -0.66 8.05 -13.02
CA GLU A 79 -1.59 9.17 -13.28
C GLU A 79 -1.12 10.52 -12.72
N ILE A 80 -0.30 10.53 -11.66
CA ILE A 80 0.17 11.77 -11.01
C ILE A 80 1.57 12.10 -11.48
N GLU A 81 1.68 12.90 -12.55
CA GLU A 81 2.96 13.27 -13.17
C GLU A 81 3.96 13.89 -12.19
N THR A 82 3.48 14.73 -11.28
CA THR A 82 4.31 15.43 -10.29
C THR A 82 4.95 14.48 -9.28
N LEU A 83 4.40 13.28 -9.09
CA LEU A 83 4.93 12.29 -8.16
C LEU A 83 6.38 11.91 -8.49
N SER A 84 6.73 11.88 -9.77
CA SER A 84 8.08 11.57 -10.23
C SER A 84 9.11 12.68 -9.95
N ILE A 85 8.63 13.91 -9.71
CA ILE A 85 9.46 15.11 -9.53
C ILE A 85 9.55 15.48 -8.05
N THR A 86 8.40 15.61 -7.38
CA THR A 86 8.33 16.07 -5.99
C THR A 86 8.15 14.92 -5.00
N GLY A 87 7.70 13.75 -5.45
CA GLY A 87 7.39 12.62 -4.58
C GLY A 87 6.06 12.78 -3.85
N PHE A 88 5.92 12.09 -2.73
CA PHE A 88 4.72 12.11 -1.90
C PHE A 88 5.05 12.13 -0.40
N THR A 89 4.08 12.58 0.40
CA THR A 89 4.09 12.55 1.87
C THR A 89 3.06 11.53 2.34
N GLN A 90 3.49 10.60 3.21
CA GLN A 90 2.60 9.60 3.82
C GLN A 90 2.20 10.01 5.23
N ILE A 91 0.92 9.88 5.53
CA ILE A 91 0.36 9.98 6.87
C ILE A 91 -0.12 8.58 7.26
N LEU A 92 0.52 7.99 8.27
CA LEU A 92 0.11 6.70 8.82
C LEU A 92 -0.94 6.93 9.90
N ASP A 93 -2.19 6.59 9.60
CA ASP A 93 -3.27 6.54 10.59
C ASP A 93 -3.27 5.17 11.27
N MET A 94 -2.79 5.15 12.51
CA MET A 94 -2.68 3.97 13.37
C MET A 94 -3.91 3.76 14.26
N ALA A 95 -4.99 4.53 14.07
CA ALA A 95 -6.22 4.36 14.83
C ALA A 95 -6.79 2.94 14.64
N GLY A 96 -7.28 2.33 15.72
CA GLY A 96 -7.76 0.94 15.71
C GLY A 96 -6.66 -0.12 15.77
N GLY A 97 -5.38 0.29 15.90
CA GLY A 97 -4.26 -0.63 16.05
C GLY A 97 -4.43 -1.58 17.24
N SER A 98 -4.10 -2.85 17.00
CA SER A 98 -4.16 -3.92 18.01
C SER A 98 -2.93 -4.81 17.93
N LEU A 99 -2.69 -5.61 18.97
CA LEU A 99 -1.60 -6.59 18.93
C LEU A 99 -1.74 -7.56 17.75
N ALA A 100 -2.98 -7.93 17.38
CA ALA A 100 -3.24 -8.81 16.24
C ALA A 100 -2.73 -8.22 14.92
N HIS A 101 -2.93 -6.91 14.69
CA HIS A 101 -2.35 -6.21 13.53
C HIS A 101 -0.81 -6.29 13.53
N ASN A 102 -0.20 -5.96 14.67
CA ASN A 102 1.26 -5.94 14.80
C ASN A 102 1.89 -7.33 14.58
N LEU A 103 1.23 -8.40 15.04
CA LEU A 103 1.71 -9.76 14.85
C LEU A 103 1.71 -10.23 13.39
N GLN A 104 0.92 -9.59 12.51
CA GLN A 104 0.99 -9.89 11.08
C GLN A 104 2.25 -9.32 10.41
N MET A 105 2.84 -8.26 10.97
CA MET A 105 4.11 -7.68 10.51
C MET A 105 5.31 -8.51 10.98
N THR A 106 5.39 -9.76 10.51
CA THR A 106 6.51 -10.65 10.80
C THR A 106 7.83 -10.09 10.23
N PRO A 107 9.01 -10.51 10.75
CA PRO A 107 10.29 -10.09 10.19
C PRO A 107 10.43 -10.35 8.67
N ALA A 108 9.81 -11.42 8.16
CA ALA A 108 9.80 -11.72 6.73
C ALA A 108 9.00 -10.69 5.94
N VAL A 109 7.80 -10.32 6.41
CA VAL A 109 6.96 -9.29 5.79
C VAL A 109 7.64 -7.93 5.85
N ALA A 110 8.21 -7.56 7.01
CA ALA A 110 8.95 -6.31 7.18
C ALA A 110 10.15 -6.23 6.23
N LYS A 111 10.89 -7.32 6.04
CA LYS A 111 12.02 -7.38 5.09
C LYS A 111 11.57 -7.16 3.64
N LYS A 112 10.46 -7.78 3.22
CA LYS A 112 9.88 -7.55 1.88
C LYS A 112 9.50 -6.09 1.71
N ALA A 113 8.84 -5.51 2.72
CA ALA A 113 8.42 -4.10 2.67
C ALA A 113 9.64 -3.20 2.52
N MET A 114 10.67 -3.36 3.36
CA MET A 114 11.91 -2.59 3.22
C MET A 114 12.56 -2.74 1.84
N THR A 115 12.51 -3.93 1.24
CA THR A 115 13.10 -4.16 -0.09
C THR A 115 12.30 -3.50 -1.21
N VAL A 116 10.97 -3.48 -1.11
CA VAL A 116 10.09 -2.88 -2.13
C VAL A 116 10.12 -1.35 -2.07
N TRP A 117 10.26 -0.77 -0.87
CA TRP A 117 10.22 0.69 -0.65
C TRP A 117 11.59 1.39 -0.76
N GLN A 118 12.68 0.64 -0.98
CA GLN A 118 14.04 1.18 -1.05
C GLN A 118 14.37 1.77 -2.44
#